data_AF-A0A523PXR5-F1
#
_entry.id   AF-A0A523PXR5-F1
#
_cell.length_a   1.000
_cell.length_b   1.000
_cell.length_c   1.000
_cell.angle_alpha   90.00
_cell.angle_beta   90.00
_cell.angle_gamma   90.00
#
_symmetry.space_group_name_H-M   'P 1'
#
loop_
_entity.id
_entity.type
_entity.pdbx_description
1 polymer ?
#
loop_
_entity_poly.entity_id
_entity_poly.type
_entity_poly.pdbx_seq_one_letter_code
_entity_poly.pdbx_strand_id
1 'polypeptide(L)'
;MEKSNQNKIFKSIFFLILMSVFQPFFDIFLLFQYGPSATSIESFILEQTITISLLYLALPLIVLYLFIKKSKLNSRTGYILIGFLFSIISFCKITLFLFTDRIAAWSTFSKEEVFNNALYMAVPTLFMQSVVIFKILYKNNVIEN
;
A
#
# COMPACT_ATOMS: atom_id res chain seq x y z
N MET A 1 0.07 -30.21 12.43
CA MET A 1 -0.84 -29.06 12.20
C MET A 1 -0.15 -27.71 12.38
N GLU A 2 0.66 -27.51 13.43
CA GLU A 2 1.30 -26.19 13.71
C GLU A 2 2.26 -25.69 12.62
N LYS A 3 3.09 -26.56 12.02
CA LYS A 3 3.98 -26.18 10.90
C LYS A 3 3.21 -25.64 9.67
N SER A 4 1.99 -26.10 9.42
CA SER A 4 1.15 -25.59 8.31
C SER A 4 0.62 -24.19 8.60
N ASN A 5 0.12 -23.96 9.82
CA ASN A 5 -0.39 -22.63 10.22
C ASN A 5 0.72 -21.57 10.29
N GLN A 6 1.90 -21.93 10.81
CA GLN A 6 3.05 -21.02 10.79
C GLN A 6 3.43 -20.62 9.36
N ASN A 7 3.52 -21.60 8.44
CA ASN A 7 3.81 -21.32 7.03
C ASN A 7 2.77 -20.38 6.39
N LYS A 8 1.47 -20.53 6.71
CA LYS A 8 0.40 -19.63 6.24
C LYS A 8 0.56 -18.19 6.75
N ILE A 9 0.95 -18.04 8.02
CA ILE A 9 1.23 -16.73 8.63
C ILE A 9 2.42 -16.07 7.96
N PHE A 10 3.54 -16.78 7.79
CA PHE A 10 4.74 -16.25 7.13
C PHE A 10 4.45 -15.83 5.68
N LYS A 11 3.74 -16.65 4.90
CA LYS A 11 3.33 -16.30 3.52
C LYS A 11 2.48 -15.03 3.47
N SER A 12 1.54 -14.87 4.41
CA SER A 12 0.66 -13.69 4.45
C SER A 12 1.42 -12.43 4.86
N ILE A 13 2.32 -12.52 5.84
CA ILE A 13 3.17 -11.40 6.27
C ILE A 13 4.12 -11.01 5.13
N PHE A 14 4.80 -11.97 4.52
CA PHE A 14 5.68 -11.73 3.38
C PHE A 14 4.94 -11.02 2.25
N PHE A 15 3.73 -11.49 1.92
CA PHE A 15 2.89 -10.86 0.91
C PHE A 15 2.50 -9.40 1.26
N LEU A 16 2.15 -9.11 2.51
CA LEU A 16 1.85 -7.74 2.96
C LEU A 16 3.08 -6.83 2.86
N ILE A 17 4.27 -7.32 3.24
CA ILE A 17 5.53 -6.58 3.07
C ILE A 17 5.77 -6.31 1.59
N LEU A 18 5.63 -7.34 0.75
CA LEU A 18 5.82 -7.24 -0.70
C LEU A 18 4.90 -6.17 -1.30
N MET A 19 3.59 -6.24 -1.03
CA MET A 19 2.63 -5.24 -1.52
C MET A 19 2.96 -3.84 -1.03
N SER A 20 3.45 -3.70 0.20
CA SER A 20 3.82 -2.40 0.76
C SER A 20 5.08 -1.82 0.10
N VAL A 21 6.11 -2.63 -0.15
CA VAL A 21 7.34 -2.19 -0.82
C VAL A 21 7.10 -1.86 -2.28
N PHE A 22 6.22 -2.59 -2.95
CA PHE A 22 5.91 -2.33 -4.36
C PHE A 22 4.97 -1.14 -4.58
N GLN A 23 4.25 -0.70 -3.54
CA GLN A 23 3.29 0.39 -3.66
C GLN A 23 3.86 1.69 -4.24
N PRO A 24 4.99 2.23 -3.73
CA PRO A 24 5.63 3.43 -4.27
C PRO A 24 5.94 3.35 -5.77
N PHE A 25 6.28 2.15 -6.28
CA PHE A 25 6.63 1.98 -7.69
C PHE A 25 5.42 2.14 -8.61
N PHE A 26 4.22 1.76 -8.15
CA PHE A 26 2.97 2.01 -8.90
C PHE A 26 2.68 3.50 -8.98
N ASP A 27 2.85 4.23 -7.86
CA ASP A 27 2.61 5.67 -7.81
C ASP A 27 3.65 6.45 -8.63
N ILE A 28 4.92 6.03 -8.58
CA ILE A 28 5.99 6.61 -9.41
C ILE A 28 5.72 6.36 -10.91
N PHE A 29 5.24 5.17 -11.29
CA PHE A 29 4.86 4.90 -12.68
C PHE A 29 3.73 5.82 -13.15
N LEU A 30 2.73 6.07 -12.30
CA LEU A 30 1.66 7.04 -12.59
C LEU A 30 2.21 8.46 -12.78
N LEU A 31 3.20 8.85 -11.98
CA LEU A 31 3.86 10.16 -12.06
C LEU A 31 4.70 10.33 -13.33
N PHE A 32 5.38 9.29 -13.81
CA PHE A 32 6.17 9.34 -15.05
C PHE A 32 5.33 9.65 -16.29
N GLN A 33 4.01 9.39 -16.28
CA GLN A 33 3.13 9.72 -17.41
C GLN A 33 2.93 11.23 -17.62
N TYR A 34 3.28 12.08 -16.64
CA TYR A 34 2.90 13.50 -16.66
C TYR A 34 4.05 14.51 -16.67
N GLY A 35 5.34 14.12 -16.69
CA GLY A 35 6.38 15.13 -16.94
C GLY A 35 7.84 14.66 -16.94
N PRO A 36 8.72 15.34 -17.72
CA PRO A 36 10.13 15.01 -17.84
C PRO A 36 10.98 15.80 -16.83
N SER A 37 11.03 15.39 -15.56
CA SER A 37 12.01 16.00 -14.64
C SER A 37 12.22 15.19 -13.35
N ALA A 38 13.33 14.44 -13.26
CA ALA A 38 14.40 14.68 -12.28
C ALA A 38 15.27 13.41 -12.07
N THR A 39 16.29 13.23 -12.89
CA THR A 39 17.16 12.04 -12.93
C THR A 39 18.11 11.87 -11.74
N SER A 40 18.15 12.76 -10.74
CA SER A 40 19.07 12.65 -9.59
C SER A 40 18.43 12.82 -8.20
N ILE A 41 17.22 13.37 -8.12
CA ILE A 41 16.40 13.47 -6.88
C ILE A 41 15.65 12.15 -6.60
N GLU A 42 15.59 11.27 -7.60
CA GLU A 42 14.82 10.02 -7.60
C GLU A 42 15.32 8.97 -6.61
N SER A 43 16.64 8.83 -6.38
CA SER A 43 17.16 7.78 -5.49
C SER A 43 16.85 8.05 -4.01
N PHE A 44 17.00 9.30 -3.57
CA PHE A 44 16.74 9.70 -2.18
C PHE A 44 15.24 9.64 -1.85
N ILE A 45 14.39 10.15 -2.75
CA ILE A 45 12.93 10.06 -2.59
C ILE A 45 12.48 8.61 -2.63
N LEU A 46 13.04 7.77 -3.49
CA LEU A 46 12.70 6.34 -3.55
C LEU A 46 13.05 5.62 -2.24
N GLU A 47 14.25 5.83 -1.70
CA GLU A 47 14.69 5.20 -0.45
C GLU A 47 13.83 5.65 0.75
N GLN A 48 13.55 6.95 0.85
CA GLN A 48 12.64 7.48 1.87
C GLN A 48 11.24 6.91 1.73
N THR A 49 10.72 6.82 0.51
CA THR A 49 9.37 6.32 0.26
C THR A 49 9.26 4.82 0.55
N ILE A 50 10.29 4.02 0.25
CA ILE A 50 10.37 2.61 0.65
C ILE A 50 10.38 2.49 2.18
N THR A 51 11.17 3.32 2.87
CA THR A 51 11.23 3.33 4.34
C THR A 51 9.88 3.70 4.95
N ILE A 52 9.22 4.74 4.43
CA ILE A 52 7.88 5.15 4.82
C ILE A 52 6.88 4.01 4.57
N SER A 53 7.00 3.30 3.45
CA SER A 53 6.10 2.18 3.13
C SER A 53 6.26 1.02 4.10
N LEU A 54 7.48 0.68 4.51
CA LEU A 54 7.70 -0.36 5.51
C LEU A 54 7.13 0.04 6.87
N LEU A 55 7.40 1.26 7.33
CA LEU A 55 7.05 1.71 8.67
C LEU A 55 5.57 2.07 8.81
N TYR A 56 5.00 2.77 7.83
CA TYR A 56 3.63 3.27 7.90
C TYR A 56 2.63 2.35 7.21
N LEU A 57 3.01 1.54 6.22
CA LEU A 57 2.07 0.66 5.52
C LEU A 57 2.20 -0.79 5.98
N ALA A 58 3.38 -1.40 5.87
CA ALA A 58 3.55 -2.83 6.18
C ALA A 58 3.28 -3.12 7.67
N LEU A 59 3.90 -2.34 8.57
CA LEU A 59 3.82 -2.60 10.00
C LEU A 59 2.37 -2.55 10.55
N PRO A 60 1.55 -1.50 10.29
CA PRO A 60 0.17 -1.48 10.77
C PRO A 60 -0.69 -2.61 10.20
N LEU A 61 -0.48 -2.99 8.93
CA LEU A 61 -1.22 -4.07 8.29
C LEU A 61 -0.85 -5.44 8.88
N ILE A 62 0.43 -5.66 9.20
CA ILE A 62 0.89 -6.89 9.87
C ILE A 62 0.33 -6.96 11.29
N VAL A 63 0.37 -5.86 12.05
CA VAL A 63 -0.20 -5.80 13.41
C VAL A 63 -1.69 -6.13 13.36
N LEU A 64 -2.43 -5.52 12.43
CA LEU A 64 -3.85 -5.80 12.25
C LEU A 64 -4.12 -7.25 11.81
N TYR A 65 -3.31 -7.79 10.89
CA TYR A 65 -3.42 -9.18 10.47
C TYR A 65 -3.23 -10.15 11.65
N LEU A 66 -2.21 -9.93 12.48
CA LEU A 66 -1.95 -10.73 13.68
C LEU A 66 -3.07 -10.57 14.71
N PHE A 67 -3.62 -9.37 14.85
CA PHE A 67 -4.78 -9.12 15.70
C PHE A 67 -5.99 -9.92 15.21
N ILE A 68 -6.36 -9.83 13.93
CA ILE A 68 -7.46 -10.60 13.33
C ILE A 68 -7.25 -12.10 13.51
N LYS A 69 -6.00 -12.58 13.43
CA LYS A 69 -5.69 -14.00 13.66
C LYS A 69 -5.85 -14.44 15.11
N LYS A 70 -5.58 -13.55 16.08
CA LYS A 70 -5.79 -13.83 17.51
C LYS A 70 -7.24 -13.62 17.94
N SER A 71 -7.95 -12.70 17.30
CA SER A 71 -9.35 -12.41 17.57
C SER A 71 -10.26 -13.44 16.91
N LYS A 72 -11.41 -13.74 17.52
CA LYS A 72 -12.50 -14.53 16.89
C LYS A 72 -13.27 -13.72 15.83
N LEU A 73 -12.63 -12.73 15.21
CA LEU A 73 -13.25 -11.90 14.19
C LEU A 73 -13.48 -12.72 12.92
N ASN A 74 -14.58 -12.43 12.22
CA ASN A 74 -14.83 -13.02 10.91
C ASN A 74 -13.66 -12.67 9.97
N SER A 75 -12.93 -13.69 9.51
CA SER A 75 -11.72 -13.51 8.70
C SER A 75 -12.01 -12.72 7.43
N ARG A 76 -13.22 -12.86 6.85
CA ARG A 76 -13.63 -12.08 5.68
C ARG A 76 -13.66 -10.59 5.97
N THR A 77 -14.36 -10.19 7.04
CA THR A 77 -14.47 -8.79 7.47
C THR A 77 -13.11 -8.22 7.85
N GLY A 78 -12.28 -9.02 8.54
CA GLY A 78 -10.92 -8.62 8.90
C GLY A 78 -10.05 -8.34 7.67
N TYR A 79 -10.07 -9.20 6.64
CA TYR A 79 -9.25 -9.01 5.45
C TYR A 79 -9.75 -7.86 4.56
N ILE A 80 -11.06 -7.59 4.53
CA ILE A 80 -11.61 -6.39 3.89
C ILE A 80 -11.08 -5.13 4.58
N LEU A 81 -11.05 -5.13 5.93
CA LEU A 81 -10.54 -4.01 6.71
C LEU A 81 -9.04 -3.77 6.43
N ILE A 82 -8.24 -4.84 6.31
CA ILE A 82 -6.82 -4.73 5.92
C ILE A 82 -6.68 -4.06 4.55
N GLY A 83 -7.45 -4.48 3.53
CA GLY A 83 -7.42 -3.85 2.22
C GLY A 83 -7.81 -2.37 2.28
N PHE A 84 -8.90 -2.04 2.97
CA PHE A 84 -9.33 -0.65 3.10
C PHE A 84 -8.28 0.24 3.78
N LEU A 85 -7.67 -0.24 4.86
CA LEU A 85 -6.59 0.47 5.55
C LEU A 85 -5.34 0.60 4.69
N PHE A 86 -5.00 -0.42 3.90
CA PHE A 86 -3.93 -0.33 2.92
C PHE A 86 -4.17 0.84 1.96
N SER A 87 -5.36 0.95 1.36
CA SER A 87 -5.68 2.05 0.44
C SER A 87 -5.54 3.43 1.10
N ILE A 88 -6.13 3.61 2.29
CA ILE A 88 -6.09 4.91 2.99
C ILE A 88 -4.67 5.31 3.34
N ILE A 89 -3.93 4.41 3.99
CA ILE A 89 -2.59 4.74 4.48
C ILE A 89 -1.65 4.96 3.30
N SER A 90 -1.75 4.11 2.28
CA SER A 90 -0.99 4.26 1.06
C SER A 90 -1.24 5.63 0.41
N PHE A 91 -2.50 6.01 0.21
CA PHE A 91 -2.83 7.31 -0.37
C PHE A 91 -2.27 8.46 0.46
N CYS A 92 -2.55 8.48 1.77
CA CYS A 92 -2.22 9.61 2.63
C CYS A 92 -0.71 9.75 2.91
N LYS A 93 0.04 8.64 2.95
CA LYS A 93 1.45 8.64 3.37
C LYS A 93 2.45 8.44 2.24
N ILE A 94 2.02 7.83 1.14
CA ILE A 94 2.89 7.55 0.00
C ILE A 94 2.45 8.41 -1.18
N THR A 95 1.25 8.17 -1.70
CA THR A 95 0.77 8.81 -2.94
C THR A 95 0.74 10.33 -2.81
N LEU A 96 0.04 10.87 -1.80
CA LEU A 96 -0.09 12.31 -1.64
C LEU A 96 1.26 12.97 -1.35
N PHE A 97 2.14 12.30 -0.61
CA PHE A 97 3.49 12.78 -0.32
C PHE A 97 4.31 12.91 -1.62
N LEU A 98 4.34 11.85 -2.44
CA LEU A 98 5.03 11.85 -3.74
C LEU A 98 4.48 12.93 -4.69
N PHE A 99 3.15 13.09 -4.76
CA PHE A 99 2.53 14.11 -5.59
C PHE A 99 2.80 15.53 -5.08
N THR A 100 2.81 15.74 -3.76
CA THR A 100 3.11 17.06 -3.16
C THR A 100 4.54 17.47 -3.42
N ASP A 101 5.51 16.57 -3.23
CA ASP A 101 6.93 16.85 -3.46
C ASP A 101 7.23 17.10 -4.95
N ARG A 102 6.57 16.37 -5.86
CA ARG A 102 6.72 16.57 -7.31
C ARG A 102 6.04 17.84 -7.80
N ILE A 103 4.87 18.18 -7.27
CA ILE A 103 4.13 19.39 -7.68
C ILE A 103 4.64 20.64 -6.96
N ALA A 104 5.32 20.54 -5.81
CA ALA A 104 6.09 21.67 -5.27
C ALA A 104 7.15 22.18 -6.28
N ALA A 105 7.61 21.33 -7.20
CA ALA A 105 8.46 21.75 -8.32
C ALA A 105 7.69 22.43 -9.47
N TRP A 106 6.36 22.28 -9.54
CA TRP A 106 5.47 22.90 -10.51
C TRP A 106 4.63 23.97 -9.81
N SER A 107 5.16 25.19 -9.74
CA SER A 107 4.66 26.34 -8.97
C SER A 107 3.26 26.89 -9.35
N THR A 108 2.47 26.14 -10.10
CA THR A 108 1.21 26.56 -10.73
C THR A 108 -0.03 25.88 -10.18
N PHE A 109 0.09 24.78 -9.44
CA PHE A 109 -1.06 24.05 -8.89
C PHE A 109 -1.38 24.45 -7.44
N SER A 110 -2.67 24.60 -7.14
CA SER A 110 -3.19 24.71 -5.78
C SER A 110 -3.15 23.36 -5.04
N LYS A 111 -3.18 23.39 -3.71
CA LYS A 111 -3.19 22.16 -2.88
C LYS A 111 -4.40 21.26 -3.15
N GLU A 112 -5.54 21.86 -3.49
CA GLU A 112 -6.76 21.12 -3.82
C GLU A 112 -6.63 20.39 -5.16
N GLU A 113 -6.02 21.03 -6.17
CA GLU A 113 -5.74 20.39 -7.46
C GLU A 113 -4.75 19.23 -7.34
N VAL A 114 -3.71 19.39 -6.51
CA VAL A 114 -2.76 18.31 -6.18
C VAL A 114 -3.49 17.11 -5.60
N PHE A 115 -4.33 17.34 -4.59
CA PHE A 115 -5.07 16.28 -3.92
C PHE A 115 -6.03 15.56 -4.89
N ASN A 116 -6.78 16.32 -5.67
CA ASN A 116 -7.75 15.77 -6.63
C ASN A 116 -7.05 14.95 -7.71
N ASN A 117 -5.96 15.45 -8.30
CA ASN A 117 -5.20 14.71 -9.30
C ASN A 117 -4.59 13.43 -8.73
N ALA A 118 -3.97 13.51 -7.55
CA ALA A 118 -3.42 12.34 -6.86
C ALA A 118 -4.52 11.29 -6.60
N LEU A 119 -5.71 11.73 -6.16
CA LEU A 119 -6.83 10.85 -5.87
C LEU A 119 -7.35 10.16 -7.14
N TYR A 120 -7.61 10.92 -8.21
CA TYR A 120 -8.11 10.35 -9.47
C TYR A 120 -7.16 9.32 -10.08
N MET A 121 -5.85 9.54 -9.95
CA MET A 121 -4.85 8.63 -10.50
C MET A 121 -4.64 7.39 -9.63
N ALA A 122 -4.68 7.55 -8.30
CA ALA A 122 -4.37 6.45 -7.39
C ALA A 122 -5.59 5.58 -7.04
N VAL A 123 -6.82 6.10 -7.11
CA VAL A 123 -8.02 5.31 -6.76
C VAL A 123 -8.11 3.98 -7.53
N PRO A 124 -7.92 3.93 -8.86
CA PRO A 124 -8.00 2.66 -9.60
C PRO A 124 -6.93 1.65 -9.15
N THR A 125 -5.68 2.09 -8.96
CA THR A 125 -4.57 1.22 -8.56
C THR A 125 -4.72 0.73 -7.12
N LEU A 126 -5.04 1.63 -6.19
CA LEU A 126 -5.28 1.32 -4.78
C LEU A 126 -6.48 0.40 -4.60
N PHE A 127 -7.54 0.58 -5.38
CA PHE A 127 -8.71 -0.31 -5.36
C PHE A 127 -8.32 -1.72 -5.80
N MET A 128 -7.62 -1.85 -6.93
CA MET A 128 -7.16 -3.14 -7.45
C MET A 128 -6.23 -3.85 -6.45
N GLN A 129 -5.29 -3.14 -5.86
CA GLN A 129 -4.37 -3.70 -4.86
C GLN A 129 -5.10 -4.16 -3.61
N SER A 130 -6.09 -3.41 -3.12
CA SER A 130 -6.90 -3.80 -1.97
C SER A 130 -7.72 -5.06 -2.23
N VAL A 131 -8.27 -5.21 -3.44
CA VAL A 131 -8.94 -6.44 -3.87
C VAL A 131 -7.96 -7.61 -3.92
N VAL A 132 -6.75 -7.42 -4.46
CA VAL A 132 -5.71 -8.45 -4.51
C VAL A 132 -5.27 -8.86 -3.11
N ILE A 133 -5.06 -7.90 -2.20
CA ILE A 133 -4.69 -8.16 -0.81
C ILE A 133 -5.77 -9.00 -0.12
N PHE A 134 -7.03 -8.57 -0.21
CA PHE A 134 -8.15 -9.32 0.31
C PHE A 134 -8.17 -10.77 -0.22
N LYS A 135 -8.09 -10.93 -1.54
CA LYS A 135 -8.21 -12.24 -2.21
C LYS A 135 -7.08 -13.19 -1.80
N ILE A 136 -5.84 -12.71 -1.74
CA ILE A 136 -4.68 -13.54 -1.37
C ILE A 136 -4.72 -13.91 0.11
N LEU A 137 -5.00 -12.95 1.00
CA LEU A 137 -5.12 -13.23 2.43
C LEU A 137 -6.25 -14.21 2.71
N TYR A 138 -7.41 -14.05 2.06
CA TYR A 138 -8.52 -14.98 2.17
C TYR A 138 -8.14 -16.38 1.67
N LYS A 139 -7.54 -16.48 0.47
CA LYS A 139 -7.11 -17.76 -0.11
C LYS A 139 -6.12 -18.51 0.77
N ASN A 140 -5.09 -17.82 1.27
CA ASN A 140 -4.06 -18.44 2.09
C ASN A 140 -4.58 -18.98 3.43
N ASN A 141 -5.74 -18.49 3.89
CA ASN A 141 -6.23 -18.74 5.24
C ASN A 141 -7.58 -19.48 5.32
N VAL A 142 -8.32 -19.61 4.22
CA VAL A 142 -9.67 -20.23 4.22
C VAL A 142 -9.78 -21.44 3.29
N ILE A 143 -9.02 -21.54 2.19
CA ILE A 143 -9.26 -22.54 1.12
C ILE A 143 -8.74 -23.98 1.45
N GLU A 144 -8.29 -24.27 2.67
CA GLU A 144 -7.79 -25.64 3.04
C GLU A 144 -8.33 -26.15 4.39
N ASN A 145 -9.57 -25.82 4.73
CA ASN A 145 -10.30 -26.53 5.79
C ASN A 145 -11.36 -27.44 5.17
#